data_AF-A0A3Q8ZNZ1-F1
#
_entry.id   AF-A0A3Q8ZNZ1-F1
#
_cell.length_a   1.000
_cell.length_b   1.000
_cell.length_c   1.000
_cell.angle_alpha   90.00
_cell.angle_beta   90.00
_cell.angle_gamma   90.00
#
_symmetry.space_group_name_H-M   'P 1'
#
loop_
_entity.id
_entity.type
_entity.pdbx_description
1 polymer ?
#
loop_
_entity_poly.entity_id
_entity_poly.type
_entity_poly.pdbx_seq_one_letter_code
_entity_poly.pdbx_strand_id
1 'polypeptide(L)' 'MSGNKSERRAELAADIRRQLGSEATKRFLRTLPSFRLETNTPEHFRDLLDQLDDIETRAANGERRQ' A
#
# COMPACT_ATOMS: atom_id res chain seq x y z
N MET A 1 34.14 -7.66 24.00
CA MET A 1 33.97 -7.73 22.53
C MET A 1 32.49 -7.52 22.18
N SER A 2 32.07 -6.30 21.82
CA SER A 2 30.66 -5.98 21.50
C SER A 2 30.53 -4.87 20.44
N GLY A 3 31.42 -4.84 19.45
CA GLY A 3 31.47 -3.78 18.42
C GLY A 3 30.90 -4.14 17.05
N ASN A 4 30.64 -5.41 16.74
CA ASN A 4 30.38 -5.87 15.36
C ASN A 4 28.92 -6.29 15.11
N LYS A 5 28.14 -6.58 16.18
CA LYS A 5 26.78 -7.14 16.02
C LYS A 5 25.78 -6.16 15.40
N SER A 6 25.91 -4.86 15.67
CA SER A 6 25.03 -3.82 15.12
C SER A 6 25.30 -3.59 13.63
N GLU A 7 26.56 -3.48 13.24
CA GLU A 7 27.00 -3.29 11.86
C GLU A 7 26.59 -4.48 10.98
N ARG A 8 26.84 -5.71 11.45
CA ARG A 8 26.43 -6.92 10.74
C ARG A 8 24.91 -7.06 10.58
N ARG A 9 24.13 -6.55 11.54
CA ARG A 9 22.65 -6.49 11.42
C ARG A 9 22.21 -5.43 10.41
N ALA A 10 22.89 -4.29 10.37
CA ALA A 10 22.59 -3.23 9.41
C ALA A 10 22.90 -3.68 7.97
N GLU A 11 24.03 -4.35 7.77
CA GLU A 11 24.42 -4.97 6.50
C GLU A 11 23.41 -6.03 6.06
N LEU A 12 23.03 -6.95 6.96
CA LEU A 12 22.00 -7.94 6.68
C LEU A 12 20.66 -7.31 6.29
N ALA A 13 20.24 -6.26 7.00
CA ALA A 13 19.00 -5.56 6.67
C ALA A 13 19.08 -4.86 5.30
N ALA A 14 20.25 -4.31 4.93
CA ALA A 14 20.47 -3.75 3.61
C ALA A 14 20.39 -4.82 2.51
N ASP A 15 20.98 -5.99 2.76
CA ASP A 15 20.99 -7.13 1.85
C ASP A 15 19.59 -7.72 1.64
N ILE A 16 18.82 -7.88 2.71
CA ILE A 16 17.42 -8.32 2.65
C ILE A 16 16.60 -7.35 1.81
N ARG A 17 16.73 -6.04 2.05
CA ARG A 17 16.03 -5.01 1.26
C ARG A 17 16.43 -5.06 -0.21
N ARG A 18 17.72 -5.26 -0.51
CA ARG A 18 18.22 -5.41 -1.89
C ARG A 18 17.62 -6.62 -2.59
N GLN A 19 17.55 -7.77 -1.91
CA GLN A 19 16.98 -8.99 -2.48
C GLN A 19 15.47 -8.88 -2.70
N LEU A 20 14.73 -8.39 -1.69
CA LEU A 20 13.29 -8.16 -1.79
C LEU A 20 12.93 -7.12 -2.86
N GLY A 21 13.77 -6.10 -3.02
CA GLY A 21 13.61 -5.06 -4.04
C GLY A 21 13.99 -5.49 -5.45
N SER A 22 14.58 -6.68 -5.63
CA SER A 22 14.97 -7.19 -6.94
C SER A 22 13.75 -7.46 -7.83
N GLU A 23 13.89 -7.23 -9.13
CA GLU A 23 12.80 -7.47 -10.07
C GLU A 23 12.41 -8.96 -10.17
N ALA A 24 13.36 -9.87 -9.95
CA ALA A 24 13.07 -11.30 -9.88
C ALA A 24 12.13 -11.61 -8.70
N THR A 25 12.44 -11.10 -7.51
CA THR A 25 11.60 -11.30 -6.31
C THR A 25 10.25 -10.59 -6.44
N LYS A 26 10.21 -9.36 -6.98
CA LYS A 26 8.93 -8.67 -7.24
C LYS A 26 8.04 -9.41 -8.22
N ARG A 27 8.60 -9.95 -9.32
CA ARG A 27 7.86 -10.77 -10.29
C ARG A 27 7.30 -12.03 -9.63
N PHE A 28 8.10 -12.69 -8.79
CA PHE A 28 7.64 -13.85 -8.02
C PHE A 28 6.52 -13.50 -7.04
N LEU A 29 6.65 -12.42 -6.25
CA LEU A 29 5.60 -12.01 -5.32
C LEU A 29 4.28 -11.71 -6.03
N ARG A 30 4.31 -11.07 -7.21
CA ARG A 30 3.09 -10.80 -8.01
C ARG A 30 2.35 -12.06 -8.47
N THR A 31 2.97 -13.24 -8.48
CA THR A 31 2.27 -14.49 -8.81
C THR A 31 1.50 -15.04 -7.61
N LEU A 32 1.92 -14.70 -6.39
CA LEU A 32 1.32 -15.18 -5.14
C LEU A 32 -0.02 -14.48 -4.88
N PRO A 33 -1.09 -15.23 -4.52
CA PRO A 33 -2.42 -14.66 -4.30
C PRO A 33 -2.45 -13.49 -3.31
N SER A 34 -1.73 -13.59 -2.19
CA SER A 34 -1.70 -12.56 -1.13
C SER A 34 -1.00 -11.26 -1.51
N PHE A 35 -0.22 -11.27 -2.60
CA PHE A 35 0.56 -10.12 -3.07
C PHE A 35 0.16 -9.70 -4.49
N ARG A 36 -0.90 -10.30 -5.05
CA ARG A 36 -1.50 -9.78 -6.27
C ARG A 36 -2.02 -8.39 -5.97
N LEU A 37 -1.71 -7.47 -6.87
CA LEU A 37 -2.40 -6.18 -6.90
C LEU A 37 -3.87 -6.51 -7.21
N GLU A 38 -4.74 -6.30 -6.24
CA GLU A 38 -6.17 -6.47 -6.42
C GLU A 38 -6.63 -5.42 -7.43
N THR A 39 -6.86 -5.84 -8.68
CA THR A 39 -7.18 -4.96 -9.80
C THR A 39 -8.60 -4.42 -9.74
N ASN A 40 -9.46 -5.08 -8.96
CA ASN A 40 -10.81 -4.66 -8.69
C ASN A 40 -10.83 -4.02 -7.31
N THR A 41 -11.15 -2.73 -7.23
CA THR A 41 -11.45 -2.08 -5.95
C THR A 41 -12.50 -2.92 -5.22
N PRO A 42 -12.21 -3.43 -4.01
CA PRO A 42 -13.21 -4.11 -3.19
C PRO A 42 -14.51 -3.31 -3.12
N GLU A 43 -15.66 -3.99 -3.19
CA GLU A 43 -16.98 -3.34 -3.21
C GLU A 43 -17.13 -2.34 -2.06
N HIS A 44 -16.66 -2.70 -0.86
CA HIS A 44 -16.70 -1.81 0.31
C HIS A 44 -15.97 -0.47 0.09
N PHE A 45 -14.88 -0.45 -0.69
CA PHE A 45 -14.18 0.80 -0.98
C PHE A 45 -14.94 1.64 -2.03
N ARG A 46 -15.65 1.01 -2.97
CA ARG A 46 -16.55 1.74 -3.88
C ARG A 46 -17.70 2.36 -3.11
N ASP A 47 -18.35 1.59 -2.24
CA ASP A 47 -19.46 2.07 -1.42
C ASP A 47 -19.05 3.27 -0.55
N LEU A 48 -17.83 3.25 0.01
CA LEU A 48 -17.29 4.37 0.77
C LEU A 48 -17.03 5.62 -0.08
N LEU A 49 -16.53 5.44 -1.31
CA LEU A 49 -16.31 6.55 -2.24
C LEU A 49 -17.64 7.17 -2.72
N ASP A 50 -18.64 6.33 -2.99
CA ASP A 50 -19.97 6.79 -3.37
C ASP A 50 -20.63 7.59 -2.23
N GLN A 51 -20.48 7.13 -0.98
CA GLN A 51 -20.95 7.88 0.19
C GLN A 51 -20.23 9.22 0.36
N LEU A 52 -18.93 9.28 0.07
CA LEU A 52 -18.15 10.52 0.08
C LEU A 52 -18.66 11.52 -0.96
N ASP A 53 -18.87 11.05 -2.20
CA ASP A 53 -19.39 11.88 -3.31
C ASP A 53 -20.80 12.42 -3.01
N ASP A 54 -21.66 11.58 -2.40
CA ASP A 54 -22.99 11.98 -1.94
C ASP A 54 -22.93 13.10 -0.87
N ILE A 55 -22.03 12.97 0.10
CA ILE A 55 -21.85 13.98 1.17
C ILE A 55 -21.33 15.28 0.58
N GLU A 56 -20.33 15.23 -0.29
CA GLU A 56 -19.75 16.40 -0.96
C GLU A 56 -20.78 17.11 -1.84
N THR A 57 -21.56 16.35 -2.60
CA THR A 57 -22.65 16.88 -3.44
C THR A 57 -23.72 17.56 -2.59
N ARG A 58 -24.11 16.97 -1.45
CA ARG A 58 -25.09 17.57 -0.53
C ARG A 58 -24.56 18.84 0.13
N ALA A 59 -23.30 18.86 0.54
CA ALA A 59 -22.65 20.05 1.07
C ALA A 59 -22.62 21.18 0.02
N ALA A 60 -22.15 20.89 -1.19
CA ALA A 60 -22.09 21.85 -2.29
C ALA A 60 -23.48 22.37 -2.73
N ASN A 61 -24.54 21.58 -2.57
CA ASN A 61 -25.92 21.99 -2.85
C ASN A 61 -26.56 22.76 -1.70
N GLY A 62 -26.14 22.54 -0.46
CA GLY A 62 -26.54 23.32 0.71
C GLY A 62 -25.95 24.73 0.71
N GLU A 63 -24.70 24.87 0.26
CA GLU A 63 -24.02 26.17 0.12
C GLU A 63 -24.61 27.05 -0.98
N ARG A 64 -25.14 26.47 -2.07
CA ARG A 64 -25.76 27.22 -3.18
C ARG A 64 -27.17 27.75 -2.90
N ARG A 65 -27.79 27.35 -1.78
CA ARG A 65 -29.16 27.75 -1.40
C ARG A 65 -29.20 28.82 -0.31
N GLN A 66 -28.04 29.34 0.10
CA GLN A 66 -27.90 30.52 0.95
C GLN A 66 -27.35 31.68 0.13
#